data_AF-A0A7C6IFJ0-F1
#
_entry.id   AF-A0A7C6IFJ0-F1
#
_cell.length_a   1.000
_cell.length_b   1.000
_cell.length_c   1.000
_cell.angle_alpha   90.00
_cell.angle_beta   90.00
_cell.angle_gamma   90.00
#
_symmetry.space_group_name_H-M   'P 1'
#
loop_
_entity.id
_entity.type
_entity.pdbx_description
1 polymer ?
#
loop_
_entity_poly.entity_id
_entity_poly.type
_entity_poly.pdbx_seq_one_letter_code
_entity_poly.pdbx_strand_id
1 'polypeptide(L)'
;MALKPTFTDVNGVKIICQVTSDAESPHLVVSRLDEDGSMHPILEMNNYDAKYMLNACDIYLKQAWANRFTGSLSGLSPDEMKDTFGYEGDPSSH
;
A
#
# COMPACT_ATOMS: atom_id res chain seq x y z
N MET A 1 22.75 12.87 6.76
CA MET A 1 21.47 12.88 6.04
C MET A 1 20.61 11.79 6.65
N ALA A 2 19.42 12.10 7.17
CA ALA A 2 18.53 11.08 7.74
C ALA A 2 17.84 10.30 6.61
N LEU A 3 17.86 8.97 6.67
CA LEU A 3 17.15 8.12 5.72
C LEU A 3 15.64 8.34 5.87
N LYS A 4 14.96 8.67 4.76
CA LYS A 4 13.50 8.82 4.74
C LYS A 4 12.87 7.41 4.68
N PRO A 5 11.96 7.05 5.60
CA PRO A 5 11.28 5.76 5.55
C PRO A 5 10.40 5.65 4.30
N THR A 6 10.27 4.44 3.77
CA THR A 6 9.33 4.11 2.70
C THR A 6 7.89 4.23 3.21
N PHE A 7 7.61 3.69 4.40
CA PHE A 7 6.35 3.89 5.10
C PHE A 7 6.55 3.72 6.61
N THR A 8 5.50 4.02 7.38
CA THR A 8 5.45 3.79 8.83
C THR A 8 4.32 2.81 9.11
N ASP A 9 4.58 1.77 9.89
CA ASP A 9 3.54 0.82 10.27
C ASP A 9 2.54 1.46 11.25
N VAL A 10 1.45 0.74 11.56
CA VAL A 10 0.41 1.22 12.48
C VAL A 10 0.90 1.44 13.92
N ASN A 11 2.06 0.89 14.29
CA ASN A 11 2.68 1.02 15.60
C ASN A 11 3.75 2.12 15.64
N GLY A 12 3.93 2.88 14.56
CA GLY A 12 4.93 3.94 14.47
C GLY A 12 6.34 3.47 14.09
N VAL A 13 6.50 2.20 13.69
CA VAL A 13 7.78 1.65 13.24
C VAL A 13 8.10 2.18 11.85
N LYS A 14 9.28 2.78 11.70
CA LYS A 14 9.79 3.28 10.42
C LYS A 14 10.32 2.11 9.60
N ILE A 15 9.80 1.95 8.38
CA ILE A 15 10.17 0.86 7.47
C ILE A 15 10.87 1.42 6.24
N ILE A 16 11.95 0.77 5.84
CA ILE A 16 12.67 1.02 4.59
C ILE A 16 12.60 -0.24 3.72
N CYS A 17 12.20 -0.06 2.46
CA CYS A 17 12.23 -1.11 1.45
C CYS A 17 13.32 -0.82 0.42
N GLN A 18 14.20 -1.78 0.17
CA GLN A 18 15.31 -1.66 -0.78
C GLN A 18 15.38 -2.91 -1.65
N VAL A 19 15.65 -2.73 -2.94
CA VAL A 19 15.96 -3.86 -3.83
C VAL A 19 17.47 -4.09 -3.75
N THR A 20 17.88 -5.34 -3.57
CA THR A 20 19.30 -5.69 -3.57
C THR A 20 19.93 -5.45 -4.94
N SER A 21 21.21 -5.11 -4.95
CA SER A 21 22.01 -4.89 -6.16
C SER A 21 22.64 -6.17 -6.71
N ASP A 22 22.18 -7.34 -6.26
CA ASP A 22 22.62 -8.63 -6.80
C ASP A 22 22.00 -8.85 -8.19
N ALA A 23 22.87 -8.96 -9.20
CA ALA A 23 22.45 -9.11 -10.59
C ALA A 23 21.88 -10.50 -10.89
N GLU A 24 22.24 -11.54 -10.13
CA GLU A 24 21.79 -12.91 -10.38
C GLU A 24 20.44 -13.20 -9.73
N SER A 25 20.15 -12.57 -8.58
CA SER A 25 18.88 -12.76 -7.85
C SER A 25 18.47 -11.52 -7.05
N PRO A 26 17.96 -10.47 -7.73
CA PRO A 26 17.47 -9.28 -7.05
C PRO A 26 16.24 -9.64 -6.21
N HIS A 27 16.21 -9.17 -4.98
CA HIS A 27 15.11 -9.36 -4.04
C HIS A 27 14.87 -8.09 -3.24
N LEU A 28 13.66 -7.98 -2.70
CA LEU A 28 13.26 -6.86 -1.86
C LEU A 28 13.62 -7.16 -0.41
N VAL A 29 14.40 -6.28 0.21
CA VAL A 29 14.67 -6.28 1.65
C VAL A 29 13.81 -5.21 2.29
N VAL A 30 13.05 -5.61 3.30
CA VAL A 30 12.27 -4.74 4.16
C VAL A 30 12.96 -4.71 5.52
N SER A 31 13.36 -3.51 5.92
CA SER A 31 14.12 -3.28 7.14
C SER A 31 13.39 -2.32 8.06
N ARG A 32 13.47 -2.59 9.36
CA ARG A 32 13.17 -1.59 10.39
C ARG A 32 14.29 -0.56 10.44
N LEU A 33 13.94 0.72 10.46
CA LEU A 33 14.85 1.83 10.71
C LEU A 33 14.77 2.25 12.19
N ASP A 34 15.86 2.06 12.92
CA ASP A 34 15.98 2.47 14.31
C ASP A 34 16.38 3.96 14.42
N GLU A 35 16.24 4.54 15.62
CA GLU A 35 16.46 5.97 15.86
C GLU A 35 17.90 6.42 15.63
N ASP A 36 18.85 5.52 15.82
CA ASP A 36 20.28 5.70 15.56
C ASP A 36 20.63 5.66 14.06
N GLY A 37 19.64 5.35 13.20
CA GLY A 37 19.81 5.18 11.76
C GLY A 37 20.20 3.78 11.32
N SER A 38 20.33 2.83 12.26
CA SER A 38 20.59 1.43 11.96
C SER A 38 19.39 0.78 11.26
N MET A 39 19.68 -0.13 10.32
CA MET A 39 18.68 -0.88 9.58
C MET A 39 18.74 -2.35 9.97
N HIS A 40 17.59 -2.90 10.37
CA HIS A 40 17.45 -4.30 10.73
C HIS A 40 16.51 -4.99 9.75
N PRO A 41 17.00 -5.87 8.86
CA PRO A 41 16.16 -6.66 7.97
C PRO A 41 15.14 -7.48 8.78
N ILE A 42 13.89 -7.39 8.38
CA ILE A 42 12.77 -8.12 9.01
C ILE A 42 12.02 -9.01 8.03
N LEU A 43 12.18 -8.77 6.72
CA LEU A 43 11.57 -9.56 5.67
C LEU A 43 12.38 -9.41 4.38
N GLU A 44 12.61 -10.52 3.69
CA GLU A 44 13.22 -10.55 2.36
C GLU A 44 12.29 -11.32 1.41
N MET A 45 12.07 -10.78 0.22
CA MET A 45 11.13 -11.34 -0.74
C MET A 45 11.70 -11.34 -2.15
N ASN A 46 11.64 -12.48 -2.82
CA ASN A 46 11.83 -12.53 -4.27
C ASN A 46 10.63 -11.87 -4.99
N ASN A 47 10.69 -11.84 -6.32
CA ASN A 47 9.65 -11.26 -7.16
C ASN A 47 8.26 -11.94 -7.02
N TYR A 48 8.21 -13.25 -6.80
CA TYR A 48 6.95 -13.99 -6.65
C TYR A 48 6.28 -13.64 -5.31
N ASP A 49 7.03 -13.66 -4.21
CA ASP A 49 6.51 -13.34 -2.88
C ASP A 49 6.06 -11.88 -2.79
N ALA A 50 6.82 -10.96 -3.39
CA ALA A 50 6.43 -9.56 -3.49
C ALA A 50 5.10 -9.37 -4.25
N LYS A 51 4.83 -10.19 -5.29
CA LYS A 51 3.57 -10.16 -6.02
C LYS A 51 2.39 -10.63 -5.17
N TYR A 52 2.58 -11.66 -4.35
CA TYR A 52 1.55 -12.10 -3.41
C TYR A 52 1.27 -11.05 -2.34
N MET A 53 2.30 -10.41 -1.80
CA MET A 53 2.15 -9.29 -0.85
C MET A 53 1.38 -8.12 -1.48
N LEU A 54 1.70 -7.73 -2.71
CA LEU A 54 0.97 -6.69 -3.44
C LEU A 54 -0.53 -7.02 -3.56
N ASN A 55 -0.86 -8.25 -3.92
CA ASN A 55 -2.25 -8.69 -4.04
C ASN A 55 -2.97 -8.68 -2.68
N ALA A 56 -2.31 -9.10 -1.60
CA ALA A 56 -2.89 -9.03 -0.25
C ALA A 56 -3.19 -7.58 0.17
N CYS A 57 -2.28 -6.64 -0.13
CA CYS A 57 -2.48 -5.21 0.12
C CYS A 57 -3.65 -4.65 -0.72
N ASP A 58 -3.76 -5.00 -2.00
CA ASP A 58 -4.85 -4.55 -2.87
C ASP A 58 -6.22 -5.04 -2.37
N ILE A 59 -6.32 -6.30 -1.96
CA ILE A 59 -7.54 -6.87 -1.34
C ILE A 59 -7.90 -6.11 -0.07
N TYR A 60 -6.93 -5.87 0.82
CA TYR A 60 -7.15 -5.11 2.06
C TYR A 60 -7.67 -3.70 1.77
N LEU A 61 -7.04 -2.98 0.84
CA LEU A 61 -7.43 -1.61 0.49
C LEU A 61 -8.87 -1.56 -0.05
N LYS A 62 -9.24 -2.48 -0.95
CA LYS A 62 -10.61 -2.58 -1.48
C LYS A 62 -11.64 -2.78 -0.36
N GLN A 63 -11.35 -3.65 0.61
CA GLN A 63 -12.22 -3.88 1.76
C GLN A 63 -12.27 -2.68 2.71
N ALA A 64 -11.13 -2.05 3.00
CA ALA A 64 -11.05 -0.88 3.87
C ALA A 64 -11.85 0.30 3.31
N TRP A 65 -11.78 0.54 2.00
CA TRP A 65 -12.59 1.54 1.31
C TRP A 65 -14.08 1.18 1.34
N ALA A 66 -14.45 -0.04 0.96
CA ALA A 66 -15.85 -0.48 1.00
C ALA A 66 -16.49 -0.25 2.38
N ASN A 67 -15.77 -0.59 3.46
CA ASN A 67 -16.23 -0.37 4.83
C ASN A 67 -16.33 1.11 5.21
N ARG A 68 -15.45 1.97 4.67
CA ARG A 68 -15.52 3.42 4.87
C ARG A 68 -16.72 4.03 4.15
N PHE A 69 -17.06 3.53 2.96
CA PHE A 69 -18.22 4.01 2.19
C PHE A 69 -19.55 3.47 2.70
N THR A 70 -19.64 2.24 3.22
CA THR A 70 -20.89 1.75 3.84
C THR A 70 -21.28 2.54 5.10
N GLY A 71 -20.31 3.15 5.81
CA GLY A 71 -20.57 4.11 6.88
C GLY A 71 -20.84 5.55 6.40
N SER A 72 -20.23 5.98 5.28
CA SER A 72 -20.27 7.36 4.76
C SER A 72 -21.33 7.63 3.68
N LEU A 73 -21.99 6.59 3.15
CA LEU A 73 -23.03 6.70 2.13
C LEU A 73 -24.35 7.32 2.63
N SER A 74 -24.45 7.62 3.93
CA SER A 74 -25.54 8.46 4.46
C SER A 74 -25.34 9.96 4.18
N GLY A 75 -24.19 10.39 3.63
CA GLY A 75 -23.88 11.83 3.49
C GLY A 75 -23.11 12.29 2.25
N LEU A 76 -22.72 11.41 1.31
CA LEU A 76 -22.03 11.85 0.09
C LEU A 76 -23.04 12.25 -0.99
N SER A 77 -22.82 13.42 -1.59
CA SER A 77 -23.61 13.89 -2.72
C SER A 77 -23.21 13.14 -4.01
N PRO A 78 -24.12 13.02 -5.00
CA PRO A 78 -23.86 12.30 -6.26
C PRO A 78 -22.60 12.76 -7.01
N ASP A 79 -22.20 14.02 -6.85
CA ASP A 79 -21.02 14.59 -7.49
C ASP A 79 -19.70 14.10 -6.85
N GLU A 80 -19.67 13.85 -5.54
CA GLU A 80 -18.49 13.35 -4.82
C GLU A 80 -18.21 11.86 -5.12
N MET A 81 -19.25 11.10 -5.47
CA MET A 81 -19.10 9.74 -5.95
C MET A 81 -18.44 9.69 -7.33
N LYS A 82 -18.73 10.67 -8.19
CA LYS A 82 -18.18 10.74 -9.55
C LYS A 82 -16.68 11.02 -9.54
N ASP A 83 -16.23 11.92 -8.67
CA ASP A 83 -14.80 12.28 -8.52
C ASP A 83 -13.97 11.15 -7.91
N THR A 84 -14.55 10.39 -6.97
CA THR A 84 -13.85 9.31 -6.27
C THR A 84 -13.72 8.02 -7.09
N PHE A 85 -14.71 7.72 -7.94
CA PHE A 85 -14.81 6.42 -8.64
C PHE A 85 -14.72 6.50 -10.17
N GLY A 86 -14.60 7.70 -10.76
CA GLY A 86 -14.39 7.86 -12.21
C GLY A 86 -15.48 7.26 -13.09
N TYR A 87 -16.73 7.21 -12.58
CA TYR A 87 -17.84 6.63 -13.33
C TYR A 87 -18.38 7.64 -14.37
N GLU A 88 -17.87 7.58 -15.60
CA GLU A 88 -18.63 8.02 -16.78
C GLU A 88 -19.71 6.96 -17.05
N GLY A 89 -20.84 7.10 -16.38
CA GLY A 89 -22.03 6.32 -16.73
C GLY A 89 -22.59 6.80 -18.06
N ASP A 90 -22.80 5.88 -19.01
CA ASP A 90 -23.93 6.00 -19.91
C ASP A 90 -25.15 5.38 -19.19
N PRO A 91 -26.18 6.17 -18.83
CA PRO A 91 -27.37 5.66 -18.14
C PRO A 91 -28.39 4.99 -19.09
N SER A 92 -28.04 4.67 -20.34
CA SER A 92 -28.98 4.12 -21.30
C SER A 92 -28.50 2.83 -21.98
N SER A 93 -28.58 1.70 -21.27
CA SER A 93 -28.65 0.38 -21.91
C SER A 93 -29.46 -0.56 -21.04
N HIS A 94 -30.70 -0.79 -21.47
CA HIS A 94 -31.58 -1.87 -21.02
C HIS A 94 -30.98 -3.25 -21.33
#